data_AF-A0A920CHA1-F1
#
_entry.id   AF-A0A920CHA1-F1
#
_cell.length_a   1.000
_cell.length_b   1.000
_cell.length_c   1.000
_cell.angle_alpha   90.00
_cell.angle_beta   90.00
_cell.angle_gamma   90.00
#
_symmetry.space_group_name_H-M   'P 1'
#
loop_
_entity.id
_entity.type
_entity.pdbx_description
1 polymer ?
#
loop_
_entity_poly.entity_id
_entity_poly.type
_entity_poly.pdbx_seq_one_letter_code
_entity_poly.pdbx_strand_id
1 'polypeptide(L)' 'MHKKKADAYTELFLTFSDRVELWIKRGIIVLVVLLLLSQAALSVPALRHVLASADRHEGIPIQRIGAH' A
#
# COMPACT_ATOMS: atom_id res chain seq x y z
N MET A 1 17.74 -43.30 15.11
CA MET A 1 16.66 -42.57 15.83
C MET A 1 16.67 -41.07 15.48
N HIS A 2 16.58 -40.69 14.18
CA HIS A 2 16.67 -39.29 13.74
C HIS A 2 15.43 -38.74 13.00
N LYS A 3 14.48 -39.59 12.56
CA LYS A 3 13.31 -39.15 11.77
C LYS A 3 12.30 -38.31 12.58
N LYS A 4 12.07 -38.65 13.85
CA LYS A 4 11.05 -37.97 14.69
C LYS A 4 11.26 -36.46 14.89
N LYS A 5 12.50 -35.96 14.76
CA LYS A 5 12.77 -34.52 14.93
C LYS A 5 12.46 -33.72 13.67
N ALA A 6 12.66 -34.29 12.49
CA ALA A 6 12.35 -33.62 11.23
C ALA A 6 10.84 -33.43 11.07
N ASP A 7 10.06 -34.46 11.37
CA ASP A 7 8.59 -34.41 11.27
C ASP A 7 8.00 -33.37 12.24
N ALA A 8 8.50 -33.30 13.48
CA ALA A 8 8.06 -32.32 14.46
C ALA A 8 8.40 -30.86 14.06
N TYR A 9 9.54 -30.64 13.41
CA TYR A 9 9.88 -29.31 12.86
C TYR A 9 8.98 -28.94 11.69
N THR A 10 8.69 -29.90 10.81
CA THR A 10 7.83 -29.70 9.64
C THR A 10 6.40 -29.35 10.05
N GLU A 11 5.81 -30.06 11.01
CA GLU A 11 4.46 -29.74 11.50
C GLU A 11 4.37 -28.35 12.14
N LEU A 12 5.40 -27.96 12.90
CA LEU A 12 5.47 -26.62 13.48
C LEU A 12 5.57 -25.57 12.36
N PHE A 13 6.42 -25.80 11.36
CA PHE A 13 6.58 -24.92 10.20
C PHE A 13 5.30 -24.77 9.39
N LEU A 14 4.57 -25.86 9.13
CA LEU A 14 3.28 -25.81 8.44
C LEU A 14 2.26 -25.00 9.24
N THR A 15 2.17 -25.24 10.55
CA THR A 15 1.24 -24.51 11.43
C THR A 15 1.55 -23.01 11.49
N PHE A 16 2.84 -22.65 11.50
CA PHE A 16 3.27 -21.25 11.42
C PHE A 16 3.02 -20.66 10.04
N SER A 17 3.32 -21.40 8.96
CA SER A 17 3.15 -20.95 7.58
C SER A 17 1.69 -20.63 7.26
N ASP A 18 0.75 -21.50 7.64
CA ASP A 18 -0.68 -21.29 7.38
C ASP A 18 -1.20 -20.04 8.09
N ARG A 19 -0.75 -19.82 9.34
CA ARG A 19 -1.11 -18.62 10.09
C ARG A 19 -0.53 -17.37 9.41
N VAL A 20 0.76 -17.40 9.08
CA VAL A 20 1.45 -16.28 8.41
C VAL A 20 0.82 -15.98 7.04
N GLU A 21 0.45 -16.99 6.27
CA GLU A 21 -0.20 -16.84 4.97
C GLU A 21 -1.53 -16.08 5.10
N LEU A 22 -2.34 -16.40 6.12
CA LEU A 22 -3.59 -15.70 6.38
C LEU A 22 -3.36 -14.22 6.74
N TRP A 23 -2.36 -13.95 7.60
CA TRP A 23 -2.00 -12.60 7.99
C TRP A 23 -1.43 -11.78 6.82
N ILE A 24 -0.61 -12.39 5.96
CA ILE A 24 -0.08 -11.75 4.75
C ILE A 24 -1.20 -11.43 3.78
N LYS A 25 -2.11 -12.37 3.49
CA LYS A 25 -3.28 -12.13 2.62
C LYS A 25 -4.12 -10.97 3.15
N ARG A 26 -4.38 -10.95 4.46
CA ARG A 26 -5.16 -9.88 5.10
C ARG A 26 -4.42 -8.54 5.10
N GLY A 27 -3.11 -8.56 5.31
CA GLY A 27 -2.24 -7.40 5.23
C GLY A 27 -2.23 -6.78 3.83
N ILE A 28 -2.11 -7.60 2.79
CA ILE A 28 -2.17 -7.15 1.39
C ILE A 28 -3.52 -6.51 1.08
N ILE A 29 -4.63 -7.12 1.51
CA ILE A 29 -5.97 -6.53 1.30
C ILE A 29 -6.06 -5.16 1.97
N VAL A 30 -5.61 -5.03 3.23
CA VAL A 30 -5.60 -3.75 3.94
C VAL A 30 -4.73 -2.72 3.20
N LEU A 31 -3.56 -3.12 2.70
CA LEU A 31 -2.64 -2.25 1.96
C LEU A 31 -3.25 -1.76 0.65
N VAL A 32 -3.92 -2.65 -0.09
CA VAL A 32 -4.62 -2.30 -1.33
C VAL A 32 -5.78 -1.35 -1.04
N VAL A 33 -6.59 -1.62 -0.01
CA VAL A 33 -7.68 -0.71 0.39
C VAL A 33 -7.14 0.66 0.79
N LEU A 34 -6.07 0.71 1.59
CA LEU A 34 -5.42 1.96 1.97
C LEU A 34 -4.86 2.72 0.77
N LEU A 35 -4.28 1.99 -0.20
CA LEU A 35 -3.78 2.57 -1.44
C LEU A 35 -4.93 3.17 -2.26
N LEU A 36 -6.05 2.45 -2.41
CA LEU A 36 -7.23 2.96 -3.10
C LEU A 36 -7.82 4.18 -2.40
N LEU A 37 -7.86 4.20 -1.07
CA LEU A 37 -8.29 5.38 -0.31
C LEU A 37 -7.35 6.57 -0.53
N SER A 38 -6.05 6.34 -0.54
CA SER A 38 -5.05 7.38 -0.82
C SER A 38 -5.18 7.92 -2.25
N GLN A 39 -5.34 7.02 -3.23
CA GLN A 39 -5.55 7.40 -4.63
C GLN A 39 -6.90 8.11 -4.83
N ALA A 40 -7.96 7.69 -4.14
CA ALA A 40 -9.26 8.36 -4.18
C ALA A 40 -9.16 9.75 -3.54
N ALA A 41 -8.53 9.87 -2.38
CA ALA A 41 -8.29 11.15 -1.72
C ALA A 41 -7.47 12.09 -2.62
N LEU A 42 -6.45 11.58 -3.31
CA LEU A 42 -5.61 12.35 -4.22
C LEU A 42 -6.33 12.67 -5.56
N SER A 43 -7.21 11.79 -6.00
CA SER A 43 -8.09 11.97 -7.17
C SER A 43 -9.21 12.97 -6.92
N VAL A 44 -9.55 13.25 -5.65
CA VAL A 44 -10.54 14.26 -5.32
C VAL A 44 -9.90 15.63 -5.57
N PRO A 45 -10.48 16.47 -6.46
CA PRO A 45 -9.95 17.80 -6.78
C PRO A 45 -9.88 18.75 -5.57
N ALA A 46 -10.42 18.37 -4.41
CA ALA A 46 -10.26 19.07 -3.14
C ALA A 46 -8.81 19.05 -2.62
N LEU A 47 -8.11 17.91 -2.72
CA LEU A 47 -6.68 17.85 -2.38
C LEU A 47 -5.85 18.55 -3.44
N ARG A 48 -6.26 18.49 -4.71
CA ARG A 48 -5.69 19.31 -5.78
C ARG A 48 -5.94 20.80 -5.55
N HIS A 49 -7.02 21.20 -4.91
CA HIS A 49 -7.29 22.59 -4.56
C HIS A 49 -6.52 23.04 -3.31
N VAL A 50 -6.30 22.15 -2.34
CA VAL A 50 -5.43 22.41 -1.18
C VAL A 50 -3.96 22.43 -1.59
N LEU A 51 -3.50 21.48 -2.42
CA LEU A 51 -2.17 21.51 -3.05
C LEU A 51 -2.05 22.67 -4.03
N ALA A 52 -3.04 23.00 -4.85
CA ALA A 52 -2.99 24.18 -5.73
C ALA A 52 -3.03 25.50 -4.93
N SER A 53 -3.68 25.50 -3.76
CA SER A 53 -3.65 26.63 -2.82
C SER A 53 -2.31 26.70 -2.08
N ALA A 54 -1.62 25.57 -1.90
CA ALA A 54 -0.24 25.51 -1.43
C ALA A 54 0.74 25.93 -2.53
N ASP A 55 0.54 25.52 -3.79
CA ASP A 55 1.27 26.00 -4.98
C ASP A 55 1.09 27.50 -5.19
N ARG A 56 -0.05 28.08 -4.75
CA ARG A 56 -0.23 29.55 -4.74
C ARG A 56 0.77 30.25 -3.81
N HIS A 57 1.39 29.52 -2.87
CA HIS A 57 2.49 30.02 -2.04
C HIS A 57 3.88 29.67 -2.59
N GLU A 58 3.99 28.78 -3.59
CA GLU A 58 5.25 28.43 -4.27
C GLU A 58 5.34 29.03 -5.69
N GLY A 59 5.15 30.35 -5.81
CA GLY A 59 5.97 31.21 -6.68
C GLY A 59 6.22 30.94 -8.17
N ILE A 60 5.61 29.97 -8.87
CA ILE A 60 5.79 29.81 -10.33
C ILE A 60 4.46 29.48 -11.01
N PRO A 61 3.88 30.39 -11.83
CA PRO A 61 2.76 30.05 -12.67
C PRO A 61 3.24 29.02 -13.71
N ILE A 62 2.59 27.85 -13.75
CA ILE A 62 2.66 26.93 -14.89
C ILE A 62 2.04 27.68 -16.08
N GLN A 63 2.87 28.46 -16.78
CA GLN A 63 2.59 28.91 -18.12
C GLN A 63 2.41 27.66 -18.97
N ARG A 64 1.16 27.36 -19.33
CA ARG A 64 0.87 26.60 -20.54
C ARG A 64 1.47 27.37 -21.71
N ILE A 65 2.72 27.08 -22.04
CA ILE A 65 3.28 27.37 -23.35
C ILE A 65 3.38 26.01 -24.04
N GLY A 66 2.40 25.73 -24.90
CA GLY A 66 2.39 24.52 -25.72
C GLY A 66 1.04 24.18 -26.32
N ALA A 67 0.78 24.76 -27.50
CA ALA A 67 -0.16 24.33 -28.56
C ALA A 67 -1.67 24.38 -28.23
N HIS A 68 -2.53 25.09 -28.97
CA HIS A 68 -2.53 25.49 -30.37
C HIS A 68 -3.46 26.71 -30.53
#